data_AF-A0A0G0H6L2-F1
#
_entry.id   AF-A0A0G0H6L2-F1
#
_cell.length_a   1.000
_cell.length_b   1.000
_cell.length_c   1.000
_cell.angle_alpha   90.00
_cell.angle_beta   90.00
_cell.angle_gamma   90.00
#
_symmetry.space_group_name_H-M   'P 1'
#
loop_
_entity.id
_entity.type
_entity.pdbx_description
1 polymer ?
#
loop_
_entity_poly.entity_id
_entity_poly.type
_entity_poly.pdbx_seq_one_letter_code
_entity_poly.pdbx_strand_id
1 'polypeptide(L)'
;MKRGIATFTLDTGKCPPWLFERMVKLGRSMTDVLIEEYGPDEYIKRIADPVWFQSLGTVLAFDWNASGLTTILTAALKEAIRGREKELGVFIAGEKLIVR
;
A
#
# COMPACT_ATOMS: atom_id res chain seq x y z
N MET A 1 -20.89 -26.35 16.69
CA MET A 1 -20.22 -25.19 16.04
C MET A 1 -18.93 -25.70 15.40
N LYS A 2 -18.86 -25.88 14.07
CA LYS A 2 -17.60 -26.27 13.41
C LYS A 2 -16.74 -25.02 13.28
N ARG A 3 -15.66 -24.92 14.06
CA ARG A 3 -14.61 -23.93 13.84
C ARG A 3 -13.63 -24.56 12.83
N GLY A 4 -13.50 -23.96 11.65
CA GLY A 4 -12.41 -24.28 10.74
C GLY A 4 -11.12 -23.68 11.30
N ILE A 5 -10.06 -24.48 11.39
CA ILE A 5 -8.73 -23.99 11.75
C ILE A 5 -8.01 -23.76 10.42
N ALA A 6 -7.70 -22.50 10.12
CA ALA A 6 -6.83 -22.14 9.02
C ALA A 6 -5.45 -21.85 9.61
N THR A 7 -4.50 -22.75 9.34
CA THR A 7 -3.11 -22.59 9.75
C THR A 7 -2.36 -21.88 8.63
N PHE A 8 -2.10 -20.58 8.81
CA PHE A 8 -1.21 -19.82 7.94
C PHE A 8 0.20 -19.85 8.53
N THR A 9 1.22 -19.96 7.69
CA THR A 9 2.61 -19.80 8.13
C THR A 9 2.81 -18.35 8.54
N LEU A 10 3.40 -18.11 9.71
CA LEU A 10 3.87 -16.78 10.05
C LEU A 10 5.14 -16.53 9.23
N ASP A 11 5.06 -15.64 8.26
CA ASP A 11 6.21 -15.30 7.44
C ASP A 11 7.11 -14.32 8.21
N THR A 12 8.12 -14.85 8.90
CA THR A 12 9.06 -14.08 9.76
C THR A 12 10.21 -13.43 8.99
N GLY A 13 10.13 -13.41 7.64
CA GLY A 13 11.17 -12.88 6.75
C GLY A 13 10.91 -11.45 6.24
N LYS A 14 11.84 -10.95 5.42
CA LYS A 14 11.65 -9.73 4.63
C LYS A 14 10.85 -10.04 3.38
N CYS A 15 10.01 -9.09 2.95
CA CYS A 15 9.36 -9.15 1.63
C CYS A 15 10.43 -9.39 0.54
N PRO A 16 10.27 -10.43 -0.30
CA PRO A 16 11.21 -10.70 -1.38
C PRO A 16 11.35 -9.49 -2.32
N PRO A 17 12.57 -9.13 -2.78
CA PRO A 17 12.79 -7.95 -3.62
C PRO A 17 11.92 -7.94 -4.89
N TRP A 18 11.78 -9.09 -5.56
CA TRP A 18 10.95 -9.23 -6.76
C TRP A 18 9.47 -8.96 -6.52
N LEU A 19 8.96 -9.29 -5.32
CA LEU A 19 7.57 -9.03 -4.94
C LEU A 19 7.39 -7.55 -4.66
N PHE A 20 8.31 -6.96 -3.87
CA PHE A 20 8.30 -5.54 -3.57
C PHE A 20 8.36 -4.68 -4.84
N GLU A 21 9.21 -5.02 -5.81
CA GLU A 21 9.27 -4.33 -7.10
C GLU A 21 7.94 -4.39 -7.88
N ARG A 22 7.22 -5.52 -7.81
CA ARG A 22 5.89 -5.64 -8.42
C ARG A 22 4.86 -4.81 -7.69
N MET A 23 4.90 -4.80 -6.35
CA MET A 23 4.04 -3.95 -5.52
C MET A 23 4.23 -2.48 -5.85
N VAL A 24 5.48 -2.02 -6.00
CA VAL A 24 5.78 -0.61 -6.36
C VAL A 24 5.24 -0.27 -7.74
N LYS A 25 5.45 -1.15 -8.74
CA LYS A 25 4.96 -0.91 -10.11
C LYS A 25 3.43 -0.80 -10.16
N LEU A 26 2.72 -1.74 -9.54
CA LEU A 26 1.26 -1.71 -9.51
C LEU A 26 0.73 -0.58 -8.62
N GLY A 27 1.37 -0.33 -7.47
CA GLY A 27 1.05 0.77 -6.56
C GLY A 27 1.14 2.13 -7.27
N ARG A 28 2.16 2.34 -8.11
CA ARG A 28 2.28 3.56 -8.92
C ARG A 28 1.08 3.75 -9.85
N SER A 29 0.71 2.72 -10.62
CA SER A 29 -0.46 2.80 -11.51
C SER A 29 -1.77 3.04 -10.74
N MET A 30 -1.93 2.40 -9.59
CA MET A 30 -3.10 2.62 -8.73
C MET A 30 -3.16 4.05 -8.17
N THR A 31 -2.03 4.58 -7.70
CA THR A 31 -1.93 5.96 -7.22
C THR A 31 -2.24 6.95 -8.33
N ASP A 32 -1.69 6.75 -9.52
CA ASP A 32 -1.92 7.63 -10.67
C ASP A 32 -3.40 7.70 -11.04
N VAL A 33 -4.05 6.54 -11.20
CA VAL A 33 -5.50 6.48 -11.52
C VAL A 33 -6.35 7.10 -10.41
N LEU A 34 -6.05 6.81 -9.14
CA LEU A 34 -6.84 7.35 -8.03
C LEU A 34 -6.74 8.88 -7.92
N ILE A 35 -5.55 9.44 -8.16
CA ILE A 35 -5.33 10.88 -8.11
C ILE A 35 -5.91 11.56 -9.35
N GLU A 36 -5.78 10.97 -10.53
CA GLU A 36 -6.34 11.51 -11.78
C GLU A 36 -7.87 11.58 -11.72
N GLU A 37 -8.52 10.52 -11.22
CA GLU A 37 -9.99 10.42 -11.18
C GLU A 37 -10.62 11.19 -10.01
N TYR A 38 -9.96 11.25 -8.85
CA TYR A 38 -10.57 11.74 -7.60
C TYR A 38 -9.79 12.86 -6.90
N GLY A 39 -8.59 13.17 -7.36
CA GLY A 39 -7.70 14.16 -6.75
C GLY A 39 -6.91 13.65 -5.54
N PRO A 40 -5.91 14.44 -5.10
CA PRO A 40 -4.99 14.06 -4.02
C PRO A 40 -5.67 13.97 -2.64
N ASP A 41 -6.67 14.81 -2.35
CA ASP A 41 -7.39 14.78 -1.07
C ASP A 41 -8.14 13.47 -0.85
N GLU A 42 -8.83 13.01 -1.90
CA GLU A 42 -9.59 11.76 -1.82
C GLU A 42 -8.65 10.55 -1.79
N TYR A 43 -7.52 10.60 -2.49
CA TYR A 43 -6.46 9.61 -2.36
C TYR A 43 -6.00 9.48 -0.89
N ILE A 44 -5.68 10.58 -0.21
CA ILE A 44 -5.26 10.53 1.20
C ILE A 44 -6.37 9.99 2.11
N LYS A 45 -7.62 10.41 1.91
CA LYS A 45 -8.75 9.89 2.69
C LYS A 45 -8.89 8.37 2.56
N ARG A 46 -8.74 7.82 1.35
CA ARG A 46 -8.77 6.37 1.13
C ARG A 46 -7.60 5.67 1.78
N ILE A 47 -6.38 6.18 1.63
CA ILE A 47 -5.21 5.56 2.26
C ILE A 47 -5.25 5.66 3.80
N ALA A 48 -5.91 6.68 4.36
CA ALA A 48 -6.13 6.82 5.79
C ALA A 48 -7.24 5.90 6.33
N ASP A 49 -8.15 5.41 5.48
CA ASP A 49 -9.16 4.44 5.86
C ASP A 49 -8.52 3.05 6.02
N PRO A 50 -8.60 2.42 7.21
CA PRO A 50 -7.92 1.16 7.46
C PRO A 50 -8.47 0.01 6.61
N VAL A 51 -9.76 0.01 6.28
CA VAL A 51 -10.37 -1.03 5.44
C VAL A 51 -9.88 -0.88 4.00
N TRP A 52 -9.86 0.34 3.48
CA TRP A 52 -9.36 0.64 2.13
C TRP A 52 -7.86 0.34 2.02
N PHE A 53 -7.07 0.74 3.01
CA PHE A 53 -5.63 0.48 3.04
C PHE A 53 -5.30 -1.02 3.04
N GLN A 54 -5.99 -1.80 3.88
CA GLN A 54 -5.82 -3.25 3.92
C GLN A 54 -6.25 -3.90 2.61
N SER A 55 -7.37 -3.44 2.03
CA SER A 55 -7.86 -3.92 0.73
C SER A 55 -6.88 -3.63 -0.40
N LEU A 56 -6.28 -2.44 -0.42
CA LEU A 56 -5.21 -2.10 -1.37
C LEU A 56 -3.99 -3.01 -1.19
N GLY A 57 -3.65 -3.34 0.06
CA GLY A 57 -2.63 -4.35 0.38
C GLY A 57 -2.89 -5.69 -0.32
N THR A 58 -4.12 -6.20 -0.23
CA THR A 58 -4.53 -7.43 -0.92
C THR A 58 -4.42 -7.30 -2.44
N VAL A 59 -4.85 -6.17 -3.02
CA VAL A 59 -4.78 -5.90 -4.47
C VAL A 59 -3.33 -5.87 -4.98
N LEU A 60 -2.39 -5.31 -4.20
CA LEU A 60 -0.97 -5.27 -4.56
C LEU A 60 -0.26 -6.64 -4.44
N ALA A 61 -1.01 -7.75 -4.43
CA ALA A 61 -0.52 -9.12 -4.37
C ALA A 61 0.23 -9.45 -3.07
N PHE A 62 -0.31 -9.01 -1.94
CA PHE A 62 0.22 -9.41 -0.64
C PHE A 62 -0.28 -10.81 -0.25
N ASP A 63 0.42 -11.83 -0.76
CA ASP A 63 0.32 -13.22 -0.30
C ASP A 63 1.20 -13.47 0.93
N TRP A 64 1.88 -12.43 1.45
CA TRP A 64 2.81 -12.51 2.56
C TRP A 64 2.07 -12.35 3.90
N ASN A 65 2.21 -13.33 4.79
CA ASN A 65 1.36 -13.43 5.99
C ASN A 65 1.73 -12.42 7.10
N ALA A 66 0.89 -11.40 7.21
CA ALA A 66 0.17 -10.96 8.42
C ALA A 66 0.89 -10.29 9.63
N SER A 67 2.10 -9.76 9.51
CA SER A 67 2.57 -8.73 10.48
C SER A 67 3.21 -7.51 9.84
N GLY A 68 3.82 -7.69 8.68
CA GLY A 68 4.52 -6.63 7.94
C GLY A 68 3.68 -5.90 6.89
N LEU A 69 2.40 -6.23 6.69
CA LEU A 69 1.59 -5.67 5.60
C LEU A 69 1.61 -4.13 5.60
N THR A 70 1.28 -3.52 6.74
CA THR A 70 1.26 -2.06 6.87
C THR A 70 2.63 -1.44 6.58
N THR A 71 3.70 -2.09 7.04
CA THR A 71 5.07 -1.61 6.81
C THR A 71 5.47 -1.72 5.34
N ILE A 72 5.25 -2.87 4.71
CA ILE A 72 5.65 -3.11 3.33
C ILE A 72 4.78 -2.33 2.35
N LEU A 73 3.47 -2.25 2.58
CA LEU A 73 2.56 -1.45 1.77
C LEU A 73 2.92 0.03 1.84
N THR A 74 3.14 0.57 3.04
CA THR A 74 3.58 1.96 3.21
C THR A 74 4.91 2.22 2.49
N ALA A 75 5.87 1.30 2.61
CA ALA A 75 7.14 1.40 1.90
C ALA A 75 6.96 1.36 0.36
N ALA A 76 6.09 0.48 -0.14
CA ALA A 76 5.82 0.36 -1.56
C ALA A 76 5.13 1.62 -2.12
N LEU A 77 4.15 2.17 -1.40
CA LEU A 77 3.48 3.43 -1.78
C LEU A 77 4.44 4.61 -1.72
N LYS A 78 5.33 4.64 -0.72
CA LYS A 78 6.39 5.66 -0.63
C LYS A 78 7.33 5.62 -1.82
N GLU A 79 7.75 4.44 -2.23
CA GLU A 79 8.60 4.30 -3.41
C GLU A 79 7.83 4.58 -4.72
N ALA A 80 6.53 4.26 -4.76
CA ALA A 80 5.68 4.53 -5.91
C ALA A 80 5.57 6.03 -6.23
N ILE A 81 5.42 6.89 -5.22
CA ILE A 81 5.31 8.35 -5.38
C ILE A 81 6.65 9.08 -5.48
N ARG A 82 7.76 8.40 -5.19
CA ARG A 82 9.07 9.02 -5.05
C ARG A 82 9.49 9.78 -6.30
N GLY A 83 9.84 11.06 -6.14
CA GLY A 83 10.23 11.94 -7.23
C GLY A 83 9.08 12.55 -8.03
N ARG A 84 7.82 12.22 -7.69
CA ARG A 84 6.59 12.73 -8.32
C ARG A 84 5.69 13.47 -7.33
N GLU A 85 6.18 13.77 -6.14
CA GLU A 85 5.38 14.34 -5.04
C GLU A 85 4.75 15.70 -5.43
N LYS A 86 5.49 16.51 -6.18
CA LYS A 86 5.01 17.81 -6.69
C LYS A 86 3.96 17.69 -7.78
N GLU A 87 4.07 16.67 -8.63
CA GLU A 87 3.14 16.40 -9.73
C GLU A 87 1.82 15.86 -9.18
N LEU A 88 1.91 14.93 -8.23
CA LEU A 88 0.76 14.26 -7.62
C LEU A 88 0.08 15.09 -6.53
N GLY A 89 0.74 16.14 -6.01
CA GLY A 89 0.22 16.93 -4.88
C GLY A 89 0.22 16.16 -3.55
N VAL A 90 0.95 15.05 -3.45
CA VAL A 90 0.97 14.15 -2.29
C VAL A 90 2.40 13.95 -1.79
N PHE A 91 2.58 14.08 -0.48
CA PHE A 91 3.86 13.87 0.20
C PHE A 91 3.74 12.81 1.30
N ILE A 92 4.76 11.96 1.44
CA ILE A 92 4.88 11.01 2.55
C ILE A 92 5.96 11.50 3.52
N ALA A 93 5.54 11.96 4.69
CA ALA A 93 6.38 12.34 5.81
C ALA A 93 6.38 11.23 6.87
N GLY A 94 7.33 10.30 6.77
CA GLY A 94 7.39 9.13 7.65
C GLY A 94 6.24 8.16 7.37
N GLU A 95 5.36 7.98 8.35
CA GLU A 95 4.14 7.16 8.26
C GLU A 95 2.90 7.99 7.87
N LYS A 96 3.06 9.31 7.69
CA LYS A 96 1.95 10.23 7.45
C LYS A 96 1.93 10.73 6.01
N LEU A 97 0.76 10.67 5.39
CA LEU A 97 0.45 11.25 4.09
C LEU A 97 -0.09 12.68 4.26
N ILE A 98 0.38 13.61 3.41
CA ILE A 98 0.01 15.03 3.45
C ILE A 98 -0.30 15.51 2.02
N VAL A 99 -1.45 16.18 1.84
CA VAL A 99 -1.79 16.91 0.60
C VAL A 99 -1.17 18.30 0.69
N ARG A 100 -0.71 18.83 -0.44
CA ARG A 100 -0.33 20.24 -0.57
C ARG A 100 -1.38 21.05 -1.30
#